data_AF-A0A2M7RB46-F1
#
_entry.id   AF-A0A2M7RB46-F1
#
_cell.length_a   1.000
_cell.length_b   1.000
_cell.length_c   1.000
_cell.angle_alpha   90.00
_cell.angle_beta   90.00
_cell.angle_gamma   90.00
#
_symmetry.space_group_name_H-M   'P 1'
#
loop_
_entity.id
_entity.type
_entity.pdbx_description
1 polymer ?
#
loop_
_entity_poly.entity_id
_entity_poly.type
_entity_poly.pdbx_seq_one_letter_code
_entity_poly.pdbx_strand_id
1 'polypeptide(L)'
;MKAISVLFAFLLFLFCSSFAKPTFAVDLVINEFSSDTLGTESDPDWIEIYNNGTENIDLSLYRIRDNSATNKLDLSETIDPKSFKAFDWSNKLNKPGDSIRLLLISNEENIIDEISYGDKGSVSVPSSGQSSGRKTDGVSEWVIFSSSSKESTNNTSAIIPSPTLTLTPTPSPTKVPTPTKTPTPTKSPTNPPTPTTKTPTSTKTQALTKKLIGSISPSKEKTKNILGESTASISAGPTKKSQQATKVLAASENRTSQILIGIGFAFLIACGIVAGVQKIKKDRLINE
;
A
#
# COMPACT_ATOMS: atom_id res chain seq x y z
N MET A 1 48.22 -10.87 -29.44
CA MET A 1 46.98 -10.06 -29.42
C MET A 1 45.74 -10.92 -29.15
N LYS A 2 45.30 -11.81 -30.04
CA LYS A 2 44.04 -12.60 -29.88
C LYS A 2 43.86 -13.26 -28.49
N ALA A 3 44.86 -13.98 -27.97
CA ALA A 3 44.80 -14.62 -26.65
C ALA A 3 44.60 -13.65 -25.47
N ILE A 4 45.14 -12.43 -25.56
CA ILE A 4 45.01 -11.40 -24.52
C ILE A 4 43.59 -10.82 -24.52
N SER A 5 42.97 -10.64 -25.69
CA SER A 5 41.56 -10.24 -25.79
C SER A 5 40.61 -11.30 -25.20
N VAL A 6 40.90 -12.59 -25.42
CA VAL A 6 40.08 -13.69 -24.85
C VAL A 6 40.19 -13.72 -23.33
N LEU A 7 41.41 -13.61 -22.78
CA LEU A 7 41.61 -13.56 -21.33
C LEU A 7 40.95 -12.32 -20.70
N PHE A 8 41.04 -11.16 -21.34
CA PHE A 8 40.42 -9.93 -20.86
C PHE A 8 38.88 -10.02 -20.90
N ALA A 9 38.30 -10.59 -21.97
CA ALA A 9 36.86 -10.83 -22.05
C ALA A 9 36.37 -11.83 -20.98
N PHE A 10 37.15 -12.88 -20.70
CA PHE A 10 36.83 -13.86 -19.66
C PHE A 10 36.92 -13.27 -18.25
N LEU A 11 37.95 -12.45 -17.97
CA LEU A 11 38.06 -11.73 -16.70
C LEU A 11 36.97 -10.67 -16.54
N LEU A 12 36.60 -9.96 -17.61
CA LEU A 12 35.47 -9.02 -17.59
C LEU A 12 34.14 -9.75 -17.36
N PHE A 13 33.95 -10.92 -17.95
CA PHE A 13 32.77 -11.77 -17.71
C PHE A 13 32.69 -12.22 -16.25
N LEU A 14 33.78 -12.78 -15.69
CA LEU A 14 33.87 -13.18 -14.28
C LEU A 14 33.64 -12.00 -13.32
N PHE A 15 34.21 -10.84 -13.64
CA PHE A 15 34.00 -9.59 -12.92
C PHE A 15 32.51 -9.21 -12.97
N CYS A 16 31.89 -9.10 -14.16
CA CYS A 16 30.46 -8.79 -14.31
C CYS A 16 29.54 -9.78 -13.57
N SER A 17 29.80 -11.10 -13.64
CA SER A 17 29.03 -12.09 -12.86
C SER A 17 29.21 -11.95 -11.34
N SER A 18 30.28 -11.30 -10.87
CA SER A 18 30.49 -10.98 -9.45
C SER A 18 29.76 -9.71 -8.99
N PHE A 19 29.19 -8.92 -9.91
CA PHE A 19 28.33 -7.75 -9.60
C PHE A 19 26.85 -7.96 -9.94
N ALA A 20 26.49 -9.16 -10.44
CA ALA A 20 25.11 -9.58 -10.53
C ALA A 20 24.56 -9.79 -9.10
N LYS A 21 24.07 -8.70 -8.49
CA LYS A 21 23.29 -8.79 -7.25
C LYS A 21 22.11 -9.73 -7.53
N PRO A 22 21.84 -10.73 -6.69
CA PRO A 22 20.57 -11.43 -6.75
C PRO A 22 19.48 -10.38 -6.49
N THR A 23 18.77 -10.00 -7.55
CA THR A 23 17.50 -9.30 -7.41
C THR A 23 16.52 -10.35 -6.95
N PHE A 24 16.42 -10.52 -5.63
CA PHE A 24 15.32 -11.26 -5.05
C PHE A 24 14.05 -10.49 -5.41
N ALA A 25 13.37 -10.94 -6.47
CA ALA A 25 11.93 -10.75 -6.54
C ALA A 25 11.39 -11.38 -5.25
N VAL A 26 10.79 -10.58 -4.39
CA VAL A 26 10.16 -11.11 -3.19
C VAL A 26 8.88 -11.75 -3.70
N ASP A 27 8.87 -13.07 -3.80
CA ASP A 27 7.75 -13.85 -4.37
C ASP A 27 6.49 -13.85 -3.47
N LEU A 28 6.43 -12.97 -2.46
CA LEU A 28 5.37 -12.87 -1.49
C LEU A 28 4.34 -11.84 -1.96
N VAL A 29 3.08 -12.24 -2.13
CA VAL A 29 2.03 -11.41 -2.75
C VAL A 29 0.72 -11.50 -1.98
N ILE A 30 -0.09 -10.44 -2.03
CA ILE A 30 -1.47 -10.43 -1.53
C ILE A 30 -2.31 -11.26 -2.50
N ASN A 31 -2.91 -12.35 -2.05
CA ASN A 31 -3.57 -13.33 -2.93
C ASN A 31 -5.09 -13.22 -2.95
N GLU A 32 -5.71 -13.03 -1.78
CA GLU A 32 -7.16 -12.92 -1.61
C GLU A 32 -7.48 -12.06 -0.37
N PHE A 33 -8.65 -11.42 -0.33
CA PHE A 33 -9.15 -10.72 0.86
C PHE A 33 -10.68 -10.70 0.92
N SER A 34 -11.23 -10.50 2.11
CA SER A 34 -12.64 -10.12 2.31
C SER A 34 -12.74 -8.80 3.07
N SER A 35 -13.72 -7.97 2.70
CA SER A 35 -13.94 -6.61 3.21
C SER A 35 -15.45 -6.28 3.33
N ASP A 36 -16.30 -7.29 3.55
CA ASP A 36 -17.75 -7.12 3.78
C ASP A 36 -18.24 -8.03 4.91
N THR A 37 -17.52 -7.94 6.01
CA THR A 37 -17.68 -8.78 7.18
C THR A 37 -18.40 -8.01 8.29
N LEU A 38 -18.86 -8.73 9.31
CA LEU A 38 -19.38 -8.10 10.53
C LEU A 38 -18.26 -7.45 11.37
N GLY A 39 -17.00 -7.70 11.05
CA GLY A 39 -15.84 -7.15 11.75
C GLY A 39 -15.56 -7.76 13.12
N THR A 40 -16.15 -8.91 13.42
CA THR A 40 -16.10 -9.60 14.71
C THR A 40 -15.01 -10.68 14.72
N GLU A 41 -14.65 -11.21 15.89
CA GLU A 41 -13.72 -12.35 15.99
C GLU A 41 -14.19 -13.60 15.22
N SER A 42 -15.50 -13.74 14.99
CA SER A 42 -16.09 -14.86 14.24
C SER A 42 -16.31 -14.58 12.75
N ASP A 43 -16.23 -13.32 12.34
CA ASP A 43 -16.38 -12.85 10.96
C ASP A 43 -15.60 -11.52 10.79
N PRO A 44 -14.26 -11.58 10.72
CA PRO A 44 -13.39 -10.41 10.54
C PRO A 44 -13.07 -10.21 9.06
N ASP A 45 -12.74 -8.98 8.65
CA ASP A 45 -12.00 -8.77 7.41
C ASP A 45 -10.69 -9.53 7.51
N TRP A 46 -10.22 -10.08 6.41
CA TRP A 46 -8.99 -10.86 6.39
C TRP A 46 -8.28 -10.72 5.07
N ILE A 47 -6.97 -10.94 5.10
CA ILE A 47 -6.10 -10.85 3.93
C ILE A 47 -5.23 -12.09 3.89
N GLU A 48 -5.18 -12.73 2.74
CA GLU A 48 -4.31 -13.85 2.45
C GLU A 48 -3.07 -13.41 1.71
N ILE A 49 -1.94 -13.93 2.17
CA ILE A 49 -0.63 -13.81 1.55
C ILE A 49 -0.25 -15.16 0.95
N TYR A 50 0.24 -15.16 -0.28
CA TYR A 50 0.75 -16.34 -0.98
C TYR A 50 2.26 -16.23 -1.18
N ASN A 51 2.98 -17.31 -0.87
CA ASN A 51 4.39 -17.46 -1.20
C ASN A 51 4.53 -18.10 -2.60
N ASN A 52 4.64 -17.27 -3.63
CA ASN A 52 4.91 -17.73 -4.99
C ASN A 52 6.36 -18.21 -5.20
N GLY A 53 7.18 -18.27 -4.15
CA GLY A 53 8.59 -18.64 -4.24
C GLY A 53 8.83 -20.15 -4.22
N THR A 54 10.11 -20.51 -4.08
CA THR A 54 10.58 -21.89 -3.89
C THR A 54 11.21 -22.13 -2.52
N GLU A 55 11.28 -21.10 -1.68
CA GLU A 55 11.91 -21.12 -0.36
C GLU A 55 10.91 -20.72 0.73
N ASN A 56 11.16 -21.14 1.97
CA ASN A 56 10.42 -20.69 3.15
C ASN A 56 10.62 -19.19 3.40
N ILE A 57 9.54 -18.46 3.70
CA ILE A 57 9.60 -17.03 4.05
C ILE A 57 9.14 -16.83 5.49
N ASP A 58 9.99 -16.22 6.32
CA ASP A 58 9.63 -15.74 7.67
C ASP A 58 8.85 -14.42 7.55
N LEU A 59 7.59 -14.44 7.97
CA LEU A 59 6.68 -13.30 7.89
C LEU A 59 6.84 -12.31 9.04
N SER A 60 7.63 -12.61 10.07
CA SER A 60 7.87 -11.70 11.21
C SER A 60 8.57 -10.38 10.86
N LEU A 61 9.12 -10.28 9.64
CA LEU A 61 9.73 -9.08 9.07
C LEU A 61 8.74 -8.21 8.28
N TYR A 62 7.50 -8.68 8.07
CA TYR A 62 6.52 -8.10 7.17
C TYR A 62 5.30 -7.57 7.93
N ARG A 63 4.67 -6.56 7.33
CA ARG A 63 3.46 -5.90 7.86
C ARG A 63 2.51 -5.61 6.71
N ILE A 64 1.21 -5.71 7.02
CA ILE A 64 0.14 -5.19 6.18
C ILE A 64 -0.25 -3.79 6.66
N ARG A 65 -0.50 -2.85 5.74
CA ARG A 65 -1.06 -1.52 6.01
C ARG A 65 -2.15 -1.17 5.00
N ASP A 66 -3.10 -0.37 5.42
CA ASP A 66 -4.06 0.30 4.53
C ASP A 66 -3.50 1.68 4.15
N ASN A 67 -4.34 2.58 3.63
CA ASN A 67 -4.02 4.00 3.40
C ASN A 67 -4.05 4.87 4.68
N SER A 68 -4.36 4.33 5.85
CA SER A 68 -4.39 5.06 7.14
C SER A 68 -3.01 5.16 7.78
N ALA A 69 -2.77 6.26 8.48
CA ALA A 69 -1.55 6.48 9.27
C ALA A 69 -1.43 5.56 10.49
N THR A 70 -2.54 4.98 10.99
CA THR A 70 -2.58 4.20 12.23
C THR A 70 -2.85 2.71 12.05
N ASN A 71 -3.55 2.31 10.99
CA ASN A 71 -3.96 0.92 10.81
C ASN A 71 -2.79 0.12 10.22
N LYS A 72 -2.51 -1.01 10.85
CA LYS A 72 -1.45 -1.94 10.49
C LYS A 72 -1.72 -3.32 11.09
N LEU A 73 -1.15 -4.35 10.50
CA LEU A 73 -1.07 -5.71 11.05
C LEU A 73 0.37 -6.19 10.90
N ASP A 74 1.06 -6.39 12.01
CA ASP A 74 2.36 -7.04 12.02
C ASP A 74 2.14 -8.54 11.80
N LEU A 75 2.79 -9.11 10.79
CA LEU A 75 2.68 -10.53 10.49
C LEU A 75 3.62 -11.35 11.37
N SER A 76 3.37 -12.65 11.43
CA SER A 76 4.23 -13.62 12.10
C SER A 76 4.07 -14.99 11.42
N GLU A 77 4.75 -16.01 11.94
CA GLU A 77 4.89 -17.34 11.35
C GLU A 77 5.81 -17.41 10.12
N THR A 78 6.03 -18.62 9.63
CA THR A 78 6.74 -18.92 8.38
C THR A 78 5.74 -19.48 7.39
N ILE A 79 5.84 -19.05 6.13
CA ILE A 79 5.05 -19.59 5.01
C ILE A 79 5.92 -20.49 4.14
N ASP A 80 5.48 -21.72 3.93
CA ASP A 80 6.14 -22.70 3.06
C ASP A 80 6.11 -22.26 1.58
N PRO A 81 6.99 -22.78 0.71
CA PRO A 81 6.91 -22.56 -0.73
C PRO A 81 5.53 -22.92 -1.28
N LYS A 82 5.00 -22.12 -2.22
CA LYS A 82 3.71 -22.35 -2.89
C LYS A 82 2.53 -22.54 -1.94
N SER A 83 2.62 -21.98 -0.74
CA SER A 83 1.61 -22.07 0.31
C SER A 83 1.00 -20.70 0.62
N PHE A 84 -0.11 -20.73 1.35
CA PHE A 84 -0.95 -19.59 1.68
C PHE A 84 -0.90 -19.32 3.18
N LYS A 85 -1.23 -18.10 3.59
CA LYS A 85 -1.46 -17.73 4.99
C LYS A 85 -2.44 -16.57 5.06
N ALA A 86 -3.55 -16.76 5.74
CA ALA A 86 -4.58 -15.75 5.93
C ALA A 86 -4.50 -15.12 7.32
N PHE A 87 -4.66 -13.80 7.35
CA PHE A 87 -4.55 -12.99 8.55
C PHE A 87 -5.83 -12.19 8.77
N ASP A 88 -6.44 -12.41 9.93
CA ASP A 88 -7.64 -11.68 10.34
C ASP A 88 -7.29 -10.28 10.85
N TRP A 89 -8.10 -9.29 10.46
CA TRP A 89 -7.86 -7.87 10.72
C TRP A 89 -9.07 -7.13 11.31
N SER A 90 -10.13 -7.83 11.72
CA SER A 90 -11.38 -7.26 12.26
C SER A 90 -12.03 -6.31 11.23
N ASN A 91 -12.66 -5.18 11.60
CA ASN A 91 -13.21 -4.20 10.65
C ASN A 91 -12.15 -3.14 10.32
N LYS A 92 -11.40 -3.30 9.23
CA LYS A 92 -10.32 -2.38 8.83
C LYS A 92 -10.31 -2.07 7.34
N LEU A 93 -10.87 -2.94 6.50
CA LEU A 93 -10.93 -2.76 5.06
C LEU A 93 -12.25 -2.05 4.70
N ASN A 94 -12.19 -0.73 4.51
CA ASN A 94 -13.40 0.07 4.39
C ASN A 94 -14.04 -0.05 3.02
N LYS A 95 -15.36 0.14 2.98
CA LYS A 95 -16.13 0.43 1.78
C LYS A 95 -16.32 1.95 1.67
N PRO A 96 -16.22 2.56 0.47
CA PRO A 96 -16.29 1.94 -0.85
C PRO A 96 -14.94 1.52 -1.46
N GLY A 97 -13.83 1.59 -0.72
CA GLY A 97 -12.52 1.15 -1.23
C GLY A 97 -11.33 1.73 -0.46
N ASP A 98 -10.26 0.95 -0.33
CA ASP A 98 -8.97 1.33 0.26
C ASP A 98 -7.81 0.74 -0.56
N SER A 99 -6.57 0.98 -0.11
CA SER A 99 -5.42 0.18 -0.55
C SER A 99 -5.02 -0.82 0.52
N ILE A 100 -4.38 -1.91 0.11
CA ILE A 100 -3.75 -2.91 0.97
C ILE A 100 -2.31 -3.04 0.52
N ARG A 101 -1.37 -2.78 1.42
CA ARG A 101 0.08 -2.79 1.18
C ARG A 101 0.75 -3.85 2.05
N LEU A 102 1.47 -4.76 1.41
CA LEU A 102 2.43 -5.65 2.05
C LEU A 102 3.81 -5.00 1.98
N LEU A 103 4.49 -4.85 3.12
CA LEU A 103 5.76 -4.12 3.21
C LEU A 103 6.69 -4.70 4.30
N LEU A 104 7.97 -4.34 4.24
CA LEU A 104 8.93 -4.68 5.31
C LEU A 104 8.81 -3.72 6.49
N ILE A 105 8.80 -4.26 7.72
CA ILE A 105 8.78 -3.46 8.96
C ILE A 105 10.05 -2.60 9.10
N SER A 106 11.19 -3.06 8.56
CA SER A 106 12.46 -2.34 8.61
C SER A 106 12.53 -1.11 7.69
N ASN A 107 11.68 -1.04 6.67
CA ASN A 107 11.52 0.13 5.80
C ASN A 107 10.13 0.10 5.15
N GLU A 108 9.19 0.90 5.66
CA GLU A 108 7.82 0.95 5.14
C GLU A 108 7.70 1.61 3.76
N GLU A 109 8.77 2.21 3.22
CA GLU A 109 8.83 2.65 1.82
C GLU A 109 9.08 1.48 0.85
N ASN A 110 9.56 0.33 1.36
CA ASN A 110 9.77 -0.88 0.56
C ASN A 110 8.48 -1.70 0.50
N ILE A 111 7.59 -1.30 -0.40
CA ILE A 111 6.37 -2.04 -0.74
C ILE A 111 6.75 -3.29 -1.53
N ILE A 112 6.25 -4.43 -1.06
CA ILE A 112 6.42 -5.76 -1.66
C ILE A 112 5.29 -6.04 -2.66
N ASP A 113 4.05 -5.78 -2.24
CA ASP A 113 2.86 -5.83 -3.09
C ASP A 113 1.86 -4.78 -2.61
N GLU A 114 1.10 -4.20 -3.54
CA GLU A 114 0.02 -3.25 -3.24
C GLU A 114 -1.16 -3.50 -4.16
N ILE A 115 -2.36 -3.57 -3.57
CA ILE A 115 -3.61 -3.52 -4.30
C ILE A 115 -4.43 -2.32 -3.85
N SER A 116 -5.28 -1.82 -4.74
CA SER A 116 -6.31 -0.83 -4.43
C SER A 116 -7.62 -1.29 -5.02
N TYR A 117 -8.69 -1.21 -4.22
CA TYR A 117 -9.99 -1.78 -4.55
C TYR A 117 -11.12 -0.75 -4.47
N GLY A 118 -12.23 -1.03 -5.15
CA GLY A 118 -13.42 -0.19 -5.20
C GLY A 118 -13.17 1.20 -5.77
N ASP A 119 -13.79 2.23 -5.20
CA ASP A 119 -13.73 3.61 -5.72
C ASP A 119 -12.31 4.20 -5.84
N LYS A 120 -11.32 3.59 -5.17
CA LYS A 120 -9.91 4.00 -5.18
C LYS A 120 -9.01 3.14 -6.06
N GLY A 121 -9.53 2.11 -6.76
CA GLY A 121 -8.69 1.22 -7.55
C GLY A 121 -9.42 0.34 -8.56
N SER A 122 -8.69 -0.65 -9.09
CA SER A 122 -9.18 -1.50 -10.18
C SER A 122 -9.69 -2.87 -9.72
N VAL A 123 -9.42 -3.24 -8.45
CA VAL A 123 -9.92 -4.49 -7.86
C VAL A 123 -11.37 -4.29 -7.40
N SER A 124 -12.23 -5.27 -7.66
CA SER A 124 -13.65 -5.17 -7.28
C SER A 124 -13.86 -5.36 -5.77
N VAL A 125 -14.85 -4.67 -5.20
CA VAL A 125 -15.20 -4.83 -3.77
C VAL A 125 -16.01 -6.12 -3.59
N PRO A 126 -15.61 -7.06 -2.70
CA PRO A 126 -16.45 -8.20 -2.38
C PRO A 126 -17.72 -7.79 -1.62
N SER A 127 -18.80 -8.54 -1.84
CA SER A 127 -20.00 -8.48 -0.99
C SER A 127 -19.92 -9.54 0.12
N SER A 128 -20.84 -9.51 1.09
CA SER A 128 -20.83 -10.45 2.22
C SER A 128 -20.90 -11.90 1.75
N GLY A 129 -20.05 -12.75 2.31
CA GLY A 129 -19.82 -14.14 1.88
C GLY A 129 -18.92 -14.31 0.64
N GLN A 130 -18.52 -13.21 -0.01
CA GLN A 130 -17.58 -13.19 -1.14
C GLN A 130 -16.18 -12.75 -0.69
N SER A 131 -15.23 -12.94 -1.58
CA SER A 131 -13.87 -12.42 -1.48
C SER A 131 -13.42 -11.87 -2.83
N SER A 132 -12.42 -11.00 -2.83
CA SER A 132 -11.69 -10.66 -4.05
C SER A 132 -10.31 -11.27 -4.00
N GLY A 133 -9.85 -11.86 -5.10
CA GLY A 133 -8.55 -12.50 -5.15
C GLY A 133 -7.99 -12.60 -6.56
N ARG A 134 -6.72 -12.95 -6.63
CA ARG A 134 -6.01 -13.28 -7.86
C ARG A 134 -6.61 -14.58 -8.41
N LYS A 135 -7.14 -14.55 -9.63
CA LYS A 135 -7.81 -15.67 -10.32
C LYS A 135 -6.92 -16.92 -10.48
N THR A 136 -5.61 -16.71 -10.48
CA THR A 136 -4.59 -17.76 -10.41
C THR A 136 -3.56 -17.31 -9.38
N ASP A 137 -3.07 -18.24 -8.56
CA ASP A 137 -2.26 -17.90 -7.38
C ASP A 137 -1.08 -16.99 -7.74
N GLY A 138 -1.05 -15.80 -7.15
CA GLY A 138 0.00 -14.80 -7.38
C GLY A 138 0.03 -14.10 -8.74
N VAL A 139 -0.90 -14.34 -9.68
CA VAL A 139 -0.94 -13.61 -10.97
C VAL A 139 -1.71 -12.28 -10.86
N SER A 140 -1.57 -11.36 -11.82
CA SER A 140 -2.15 -10.01 -11.74
C SER A 140 -3.64 -9.89 -12.10
N GLU A 141 -4.31 -10.95 -12.55
CA GLU A 141 -5.74 -10.94 -12.88
C GLU A 141 -6.60 -11.11 -11.61
N TRP A 142 -7.35 -10.08 -11.23
CA TRP A 142 -8.23 -10.09 -10.06
C TRP A 142 -9.69 -10.37 -10.42
N VAL A 143 -10.37 -11.13 -9.57
CA VAL A 143 -11.79 -11.54 -9.69
C VAL A 143 -12.51 -11.42 -8.35
N ILE A 144 -13.83 -11.62 -8.35
CA ILE A 144 -14.62 -11.91 -7.16
C ILE A 144 -14.91 -13.41 -7.11
N PHE A 145 -14.66 -14.07 -5.98
CA PHE A 145 -15.08 -15.44 -5.74
C PHE A 145 -16.43 -15.47 -5.02
N SER A 146 -17.25 -16.46 -5.37
CA SER A 146 -18.57 -16.70 -4.76
C SER A 146 -18.50 -17.35 -3.37
N SER A 147 -17.34 -17.89 -3.02
CA SER A 147 -16.93 -18.41 -1.72
C SER A 147 -15.40 -18.29 -1.65
N SER A 148 -14.84 -17.96 -0.49
CA SER A 148 -13.40 -17.71 -0.37
C SER A 148 -12.53 -18.96 -0.51
N SER A 149 -11.32 -18.80 -1.05
CA SER A 149 -10.28 -19.84 -1.11
C SER A 149 -9.40 -19.89 0.14
N LYS A 150 -9.66 -19.03 1.15
CA LYS A 150 -8.87 -18.81 2.38
C LYS A 150 -8.09 -20.06 2.86
N GLU A 151 -6.77 -19.93 2.96
CA GLU A 151 -5.76 -20.96 3.28
C GLU A 151 -5.61 -22.06 2.18
N SER A 152 -5.99 -21.78 0.93
CA SER A 152 -5.90 -22.73 -0.19
C SER A 152 -5.79 -22.04 -1.56
N THR A 153 -5.67 -22.83 -2.63
CA THR A 153 -5.46 -22.32 -4.00
C THR A 153 -6.72 -21.71 -4.62
N ASN A 154 -6.54 -20.55 -5.26
CA ASN A 154 -7.57 -19.84 -6.01
C ASN A 154 -7.86 -20.49 -7.38
N ASN A 155 -6.95 -21.34 -7.86
CA ASN A 155 -6.96 -21.87 -9.23
C ASN A 155 -8.21 -22.71 -9.58
N THR A 156 -8.92 -23.20 -8.55
CA THR A 156 -10.16 -23.99 -8.68
C THR A 156 -11.40 -23.30 -8.09
N SER A 157 -11.27 -22.05 -7.63
CA SER A 157 -12.32 -21.33 -6.91
C SER A 157 -13.41 -20.79 -7.84
N ALA A 158 -14.66 -20.85 -7.39
CA ALA A 158 -15.82 -20.49 -8.19
C ALA A 158 -15.98 -18.96 -8.30
N ILE A 159 -15.63 -18.39 -9.45
CA ILE A 159 -15.75 -16.95 -9.72
C ILE A 159 -17.19 -16.49 -9.93
N ILE A 160 -17.50 -15.27 -9.48
CA ILE A 160 -18.70 -14.55 -9.91
C ILE A 160 -18.43 -13.91 -11.27
N PRO A 161 -19.27 -14.13 -12.30
CA PRO A 161 -19.11 -13.43 -13.57
C PRO A 161 -19.37 -11.93 -13.36
N SER A 162 -18.33 -11.12 -13.57
CA SER A 162 -18.49 -9.67 -13.61
C SER A 162 -19.51 -9.31 -14.70
N PRO A 163 -20.47 -8.40 -14.44
CA PRO A 163 -21.41 -7.97 -15.47
C PRO A 163 -20.64 -7.26 -16.58
N THR A 164 -20.46 -7.94 -17.71
CA THR A 164 -19.85 -7.38 -18.90
C THR A 164 -20.54 -6.07 -19.23
N LEU A 165 -19.78 -4.96 -19.22
CA LEU A 165 -20.26 -3.66 -19.66
C LEU A 165 -20.68 -3.77 -21.12
N THR A 166 -21.95 -4.06 -21.33
CA THR A 166 -22.58 -4.02 -22.65
C THR A 166 -22.50 -2.56 -23.07
N LEU A 167 -21.55 -2.26 -23.96
CA LEU A 167 -21.42 -0.91 -24.51
C LEU A 167 -22.77 -0.55 -25.13
N THR A 168 -23.50 0.37 -24.50
CA THR A 168 -24.72 0.94 -25.06
C THR A 168 -24.35 1.41 -26.46
N PRO A 169 -24.99 0.89 -27.53
CA PRO A 169 -24.57 1.18 -28.89
C PRO A 169 -24.55 2.69 -29.08
N THR A 170 -23.38 3.24 -29.42
CA THR A 170 -23.20 4.67 -29.63
C THR A 170 -24.34 5.16 -30.52
N PRO A 171 -25.15 6.14 -30.08
CA PRO A 171 -26.30 6.57 -30.85
C PRO A 171 -25.80 7.00 -32.24
N SER A 172 -26.29 6.29 -33.26
CA SER A 172 -25.96 6.58 -34.66
C SER A 172 -26.16 8.07 -34.91
N PRO A 173 -25.20 8.77 -35.57
CA PRO A 173 -25.19 10.22 -35.62
C PRO A 173 -26.53 10.76 -36.13
N THR A 174 -27.28 11.38 -35.23
CA THR A 174 -28.55 12.04 -35.55
C THR A 174 -28.28 13.02 -36.67
N LYS A 175 -28.95 12.84 -37.82
CA LYS A 175 -28.82 13.75 -38.96
C LYS A 175 -29.02 15.17 -38.46
N VAL A 176 -28.00 16.01 -38.62
CA VAL A 176 -28.05 17.43 -38.26
C VAL A 176 -29.31 18.02 -38.92
N PRO A 177 -30.24 18.63 -38.15
CA PRO A 177 -31.43 19.20 -38.73
C PRO A 177 -31.03 20.30 -39.70
N THR A 178 -31.47 20.19 -40.95
CA THR A 178 -31.27 21.20 -41.99
C THR A 178 -31.75 22.56 -41.45
N PRO A 179 -30.98 23.65 -41.60
CA PRO A 179 -31.32 24.93 -40.99
C PRO A 179 -32.69 25.42 -41.49
N THR A 180 -33.67 25.43 -40.58
CA THR A 180 -35.00 25.97 -40.83
C THR A 180 -34.87 27.47 -41.13
N LYS A 181 -35.53 27.92 -42.20
CA LYS A 181 -35.47 29.33 -42.65
C LYS A 181 -35.85 30.26 -41.50
N THR A 182 -35.02 31.29 -41.30
CA THR A 182 -35.24 32.36 -40.32
C THR A 182 -36.65 32.94 -40.46
N PRO A 183 -37.47 32.98 -39.40
CA PRO A 183 -38.79 33.62 -39.47
C PRO A 183 -38.64 35.13 -39.68
N THR A 184 -39.42 35.65 -40.63
CA THR A 184 -39.51 37.08 -40.94
C THR A 184 -39.97 37.86 -39.70
N PRO A 185 -39.40 39.05 -39.38
CA PRO A 185 -39.76 39.79 -38.19
C PRO A 185 -41.23 40.23 -38.20
N THR A 186 -42.02 39.68 -37.27
CA THR A 186 -43.40 40.11 -37.01
C THR A 186 -43.39 41.45 -36.27
N LYS A 187 -44.31 42.35 -36.64
CA LYS A 187 -44.36 43.73 -36.12
C LYS A 187 -44.60 43.76 -34.60
N SER A 188 -43.94 44.72 -33.94
CA SER A 188 -44.03 44.98 -32.51
C SER A 188 -45.48 45.24 -32.03
N PRO A 189 -45.99 44.53 -31.02
CA PRO A 189 -47.23 44.89 -30.34
C PRO A 189 -47.01 45.97 -29.27
N THR A 190 -47.94 46.91 -29.21
CA THR A 190 -47.95 48.11 -28.35
C THR A 190 -47.93 47.81 -26.85
N ASN A 191 -47.25 48.66 -26.07
CA ASN A 191 -47.18 48.61 -24.60
C ASN A 191 -48.58 48.62 -23.93
N PRO A 192 -48.85 47.69 -22.98
CA PRO A 192 -49.90 47.83 -21.97
C PRO A 192 -49.46 48.77 -20.82
N PRO A 193 -50.40 49.36 -20.05
CA PRO A 193 -50.09 50.38 -19.06
C PRO A 193 -49.57 49.84 -17.71
N THR A 194 -48.74 50.66 -17.05
CA THR A 194 -48.15 50.45 -15.72
C THR A 194 -49.18 50.32 -14.59
N PRO A 195 -49.15 49.24 -13.78
CA PRO A 195 -49.80 49.17 -12.48
C PRO A 195 -48.86 49.58 -11.33
N THR A 196 -49.44 50.05 -10.23
CA THR A 196 -48.77 50.80 -9.15
C THR A 196 -48.01 49.96 -8.12
N THR A 197 -46.92 50.55 -7.61
CA THR A 197 -46.09 50.07 -6.51
C THR A 197 -46.89 49.92 -5.20
N LYS A 198 -46.73 48.80 -4.48
CA LYS A 198 -47.07 48.71 -3.06
C LYS A 198 -45.85 48.33 -2.23
N THR A 199 -45.50 49.22 -1.31
CA THR A 199 -44.36 49.12 -0.39
C THR A 199 -44.58 48.02 0.66
N PRO A 200 -43.60 47.14 0.93
CA PRO A 200 -43.59 46.33 2.15
C PRO A 200 -43.16 47.20 3.34
N THR A 201 -44.09 47.43 4.27
CA THR A 201 -43.88 48.19 5.51
C THR A 201 -42.96 47.47 6.49
N SER A 202 -42.06 48.19 7.15
CA SER A 202 -41.25 47.66 8.25
C SER A 202 -42.03 47.64 9.56
N THR A 203 -41.80 46.61 10.40
CA THR A 203 -42.33 46.58 11.78
C THR A 203 -41.21 46.24 12.74
N LYS A 204 -41.03 47.10 13.75
CA LYS A 204 -40.02 46.98 14.80
C LYS A 204 -40.57 46.23 16.02
N THR A 205 -39.70 45.43 16.64
CA THR A 205 -39.50 45.33 18.10
C THR A 205 -40.71 45.31 19.05
N GLN A 206 -40.85 44.22 19.80
CA GLN A 206 -40.90 44.28 21.27
C GLN A 206 -40.01 43.19 21.88
N ALA A 207 -39.45 43.46 23.06
CA ALA A 207 -38.55 42.57 23.79
C ALA A 207 -39.07 42.36 25.21
N LEU A 208 -38.82 41.19 25.82
CA LEU A 208 -38.94 41.04 27.27
C LEU A 208 -37.91 40.04 27.85
N THR A 209 -36.85 40.60 28.41
CA THR A 209 -36.07 40.16 29.59
C THR A 209 -36.02 38.68 29.99
N LYS A 210 -34.79 38.14 30.10
CA LYS A 210 -34.37 37.43 31.32
C LYS A 210 -32.90 37.67 31.70
N LYS A 211 -32.74 38.27 32.88
CA LYS A 211 -31.53 38.51 33.71
C LYS A 211 -31.36 37.27 34.63
N LEU A 212 -30.20 36.84 35.17
CA LEU A 212 -28.75 37.05 34.99
C LEU A 212 -28.03 36.24 36.10
N ILE A 213 -26.87 35.60 35.82
CA ILE A 213 -25.90 35.01 36.80
C ILE A 213 -26.44 33.81 37.65
N GLY A 214 -25.64 32.77 37.98
CA GLY A 214 -24.25 32.49 37.59
C GLY A 214 -23.71 31.17 38.16
N SER A 215 -22.44 30.89 37.86
CA SER A 215 -21.66 29.71 38.28
C SER A 215 -21.13 29.77 39.72
N ILE A 216 -21.04 28.64 40.43
CA ILE A 216 -19.80 28.13 41.12
C ILE A 216 -19.88 26.59 41.25
N SER A 217 -18.72 25.92 41.34
CA SER A 217 -18.47 24.47 41.54
C SER A 217 -18.27 24.12 43.06
N PRO A 218 -17.76 22.94 43.47
CA PRO A 218 -18.39 21.62 43.57
C PRO A 218 -18.50 21.10 45.03
N SER A 219 -19.18 19.96 45.27
CA SER A 219 -19.01 19.19 46.52
C SER A 219 -19.09 17.67 46.34
N LYS A 220 -18.43 16.94 47.25
CA LYS A 220 -18.40 15.47 47.37
C LYS A 220 -19.49 15.03 48.35
N GLU A 221 -20.12 13.88 48.11
CA GLU A 221 -20.33 12.77 49.07
C GLU A 221 -20.71 11.51 48.26
N LYS A 222 -20.09 10.33 48.38
CA LYS A 222 -19.81 9.44 49.53
C LYS A 222 -20.95 8.42 49.73
N THR A 223 -20.77 7.26 49.12
CA THR A 223 -21.41 6.00 49.54
C THR A 223 -20.37 5.08 50.18
N LYS A 224 -20.72 4.51 51.34
CA LYS A 224 -19.91 3.55 52.09
C LYS A 224 -20.85 2.47 52.61
N ASN A 225 -20.49 1.20 52.40
CA ASN A 225 -20.74 0.00 53.21
C ASN A 225 -20.19 -1.20 52.39
N ILE A 226 -19.17 -1.97 52.85
CA ILE A 226 -19.17 -3.00 53.92
C ILE A 226 -19.91 -4.29 53.46
N LEU A 227 -19.41 -5.53 53.59
CA LEU A 227 -18.09 -6.12 53.93
C LEU A 227 -18.17 -7.67 53.69
N GLY A 228 -17.02 -8.34 53.49
CA GLY A 228 -16.84 -9.81 53.48
C GLY A 228 -15.70 -10.17 52.51
N GLU A 229 -14.44 -10.38 52.89
CA GLU A 229 -13.85 -11.16 54.01
C GLU A 229 -14.24 -12.66 53.93
N SER A 230 -13.36 -13.65 53.93
CA SER A 230 -11.88 -13.71 54.06
C SER A 230 -11.28 -14.47 52.84
N THR A 231 -10.00 -14.85 52.69
CA THR A 231 -8.85 -15.00 53.62
C THR A 231 -7.52 -14.71 52.88
N ALA A 232 -6.39 -14.64 53.60
CA ALA A 232 -5.04 -14.48 53.03
C ALA A 232 -4.07 -15.59 53.48
N SER A 233 -3.05 -15.89 52.64
CA SER A 233 -1.68 -16.24 53.10
C SER A 233 -0.66 -16.25 51.94
N ILE A 234 0.31 -15.33 51.94
CA ILE A 234 1.75 -15.48 52.31
C ILE A 234 2.65 -16.01 51.18
N SER A 235 3.55 -15.15 50.66
CA SER A 235 5.00 -15.23 50.92
C SER A 235 5.77 -14.11 50.18
N ALA A 236 6.90 -13.66 50.74
CA ALA A 236 7.75 -12.62 50.19
C ALA A 236 9.17 -13.13 49.90
N GLY A 237 9.81 -12.64 48.84
CA GLY A 237 11.22 -12.96 48.53
C GLY A 237 11.64 -12.45 47.14
N PRO A 238 12.68 -11.61 47.03
CA PRO A 238 13.04 -10.96 45.76
C PRO A 238 14.09 -11.76 44.96
N THR A 239 14.04 -11.66 43.63
CA THR A 239 15.15 -12.13 42.78
C THR A 239 15.51 -11.13 41.70
N LYS A 240 16.82 -10.89 41.57
CA LYS A 240 17.43 -9.89 40.68
C LYS A 240 17.18 -10.23 39.21
N LYS A 241 16.65 -9.30 38.40
CA LYS A 241 16.85 -9.38 36.95
C LYS A 241 18.25 -8.88 36.62
N SER A 242 19.09 -9.79 36.14
CA SER A 242 20.42 -9.47 35.63
C SER A 242 20.31 -8.45 34.51
N GLN A 243 21.26 -7.51 34.47
CA GLN A 243 21.56 -6.82 33.23
C GLN A 243 22.05 -7.88 32.23
N GLN A 244 21.52 -7.85 31.01
CA GLN A 244 22.24 -8.33 29.85
C GLN A 244 22.12 -7.25 28.78
N ALA A 245 23.12 -6.38 28.76
CA ALA A 245 23.25 -5.35 27.75
C ALA A 245 23.62 -6.05 26.43
N THR A 246 22.61 -6.41 25.64
CA THR A 246 22.83 -6.81 24.25
C THR A 246 23.34 -5.58 23.50
N LYS A 247 24.66 -5.54 23.34
CA LYS A 247 25.41 -4.50 22.65
C LYS A 247 24.79 -4.27 21.27
N VAL A 248 24.08 -3.15 21.11
CA VAL A 248 23.62 -2.69 19.81
C VAL A 248 24.85 -2.53 18.92
N LEU A 249 25.00 -3.41 17.93
CA LEU A 249 25.93 -3.15 16.84
C LEU A 249 25.35 -1.96 16.08
N ALA A 250 26.02 -0.82 16.18
CA ALA A 250 25.69 0.36 15.41
C ALA A 250 25.61 0.00 13.92
N ALA A 251 24.63 0.57 13.21
CA ALA A 251 24.52 0.42 11.78
C ALA A 251 25.84 0.83 11.11
N SER A 252 26.48 -0.12 10.42
CA SER A 252 27.68 0.15 9.66
C SER A 252 27.32 1.02 8.46
N GLU A 253 27.74 2.28 8.45
CA GLU A 253 27.76 3.09 7.23
C GLU A 253 28.59 2.34 6.19
N ASN A 254 27.94 1.74 5.20
CA ASN A 254 28.58 0.79 4.30
C ASN A 254 29.43 1.52 3.24
N ARG A 255 30.62 2.00 3.65
CA ARG A 255 31.59 2.71 2.81
C ARG A 255 32.23 1.85 1.71
N THR A 256 31.86 0.56 1.58
CA THR A 256 32.36 -0.34 0.53
C THR A 256 32.18 0.23 -0.87
N SER A 257 31.05 0.88 -1.19
CA SER A 257 30.84 1.50 -2.51
C SER A 257 31.86 2.62 -2.81
N GLN A 258 32.18 3.47 -1.83
CA GLN A 258 33.20 4.52 -1.96
C GLN A 258 34.61 3.93 -2.14
N ILE A 259 34.93 2.87 -1.39
CA ILE A 259 36.21 2.16 -1.46
C ILE A 259 36.37 1.47 -2.82
N LEU A 260 35.33 0.81 -3.33
CA LEU A 260 35.33 0.13 -4.63
C LEU A 260 35.47 1.12 -5.80
N ILE A 261 34.83 2.29 -5.73
CA ILE A 261 35.01 3.38 -6.72
C ILE A 261 36.48 3.84 -6.72
N GLY A 262 37.10 4.02 -5.55
CA GLY A 262 38.51 4.39 -5.43
C GLY A 262 39.47 3.36 -6.04
N ILE A 263 39.22 2.06 -5.79
CA ILE A 263 40.02 0.96 -6.37
C ILE A 263 39.84 0.92 -7.91
N GLY A 264 38.62 1.12 -8.42
CA GLY A 264 38.35 1.17 -9.85
C GLY A 264 39.10 2.30 -10.56
N PHE A 265 39.10 3.51 -9.99
CA PHE A 265 39.87 4.63 -10.52
C PHE A 265 41.38 4.38 -10.51
N ALA A 266 41.93 3.81 -9.44
CA ALA A 266 43.35 3.47 -9.35
C ALA A 266 43.75 2.45 -10.44
N PHE A 267 42.89 1.48 -10.75
CA PHE A 267 43.14 0.47 -11.79
C PHE A 267 43.13 1.08 -13.21
N LEU A 268 42.21 2.01 -13.50
CA LEU A 268 42.17 2.72 -14.78
C LEU A 268 43.42 3.59 -15.00
N ILE A 269 43.90 4.28 -13.95
CA ILE A 269 45.15 5.06 -14.00
C ILE A 269 46.34 4.15 -14.29
N ALA A 270 46.44 2.99 -13.62
CA ALA A 270 47.49 2.02 -13.86
C ALA A 270 47.49 1.49 -15.31
N CYS A 271 46.31 1.17 -15.87
CA CYS A 271 46.17 0.76 -17.26
C CYS A 271 46.62 1.86 -18.24
N GLY A 272 46.26 3.12 -17.98
CA GLY A 272 46.67 4.27 -18.79
C GLY A 272 48.19 4.47 -18.81
N ILE A 273 48.85 4.33 -17.65
CA ILE A 273 50.32 4.42 -17.54
C ILE A 273 50.99 3.30 -18.36
N VAL A 274 50.53 2.05 -18.22
CA VAL A 274 51.10 0.91 -18.97
C VAL A 274 50.93 1.10 -20.48
N ALA A 275 49.76 1.54 -20.94
CA ALA A 275 49.51 1.84 -22.35
C ALA A 275 50.42 2.97 -22.87
N GLY A 276 50.62 4.03 -22.08
CA GLY A 276 51.53 5.13 -22.40
C GLY A 276 52.98 4.67 -22.54
N VAL A 277 53.48 3.87 -21.60
CA VAL A 277 54.85 3.31 -21.63
C VAL A 277 55.04 2.37 -22.83
N GLN A 278 54.05 1.56 -23.17
CA GLN A 278 54.12 0.71 -24.38
C GLN A 278 54.15 1.55 -25.67
N LYS A 279 53.37 2.64 -25.73
CA LYS A 279 53.40 3.56 -26.87
C LYS A 279 54.77 4.24 -27.01
N ILE A 280 55.33 4.80 -25.94
CA ILE A 280 56.66 5.44 -25.95
C ILE A 280 57.75 4.46 -26.39
N LYS A 281 57.72 3.21 -25.92
CA LYS A 281 58.68 2.17 -26.38
C LYS A 281 58.51 1.86 -27.87
N LYS A 282 57.29 1.77 -28.38
CA LYS A 282 57.01 1.54 -29.79
C LYS A 282 57.48 2.70 -30.67
N ASP A 283 57.18 3.93 -30.26
CA ASP A 283 57.55 5.13 -31.01
C ASP A 283 59.08 5.33 -31.02
N ARG A 284 59.81 4.89 -29.97
CA ARG A 284 61.28 4.89 -29.95
C ARG A 284 61.89 3.86 -30.91
N LEU A 285 61.31 2.66 -31.00
CA LEU A 285 61.74 1.58 -31.92
C LEU A 285 61.41 1.86 -33.41
N ILE A 286 60.72 2.95 -33.71
CA ILE A 286 60.41 3.39 -35.09
C ILE A 286 61.38 4.51 -35.53
N ASN A 287 62.13 5.10 -34.59
CA ASN A 287 63.03 6.23 -34.82
C ASN A 287 64.53 5.86 -34.65
N GLU A 288 64.84 4.56 -34.56
CA GLU A 288 66.18 3.96 -34.62
C GLU A 288 66.29 3.07 -35.86
#